data_AF-A0AAD0FAM4-F1
#
_entry.id   AF-A0AAD0FAM4-F1
#
_cell.length_a   1.000
_cell.length_b   1.000
_cell.length_c   1.000
_cell.angle_alpha   90.00
_cell.angle_beta   90.00
_cell.angle_gamma   90.00
#
_symmetry.space_group_name_H-M   'P 1'
#
loop_
_entity.id
_entity.type
_entity.pdbx_description
1 polymer ?
#
loop_
_entity_poly.entity_id
_entity_poly.type
_entity_poly.pdbx_seq_one_letter_code
_entity_poly.pdbx_strand_id
1 'polypeptide(L)'
;MIRFLTACFGALHALASAWTCRVGARLPTGSPARRLLFSLLVILAVPTWASQPRELDWPALIPEGAPVVAPQLAPLHDMSQLSDALSAESAPAARQQAPAAPVVNSLDGQQIKLPGYIVPLEVNEQGRTTEFLLVPYYGACIHVPPPPSNQIVHIVSEMGVRVEDLYQPYWIEGTMHVKPSSSELAEAGYQMEAEKIYAYELR
;
A
#
# COMPACT_ATOMS: atom_id res chain seq x y z
N MET A 1 -33.03 0.77 4.80
CA MET A 1 -32.59 1.72 5.85
C MET A 1 -31.41 2.50 5.26
N ILE A 2 -31.69 3.42 4.34
CA ILE A 2 -30.71 4.21 3.58
C ILE A 2 -31.15 5.65 3.75
N ARG A 3 -30.52 6.38 4.66
CA ARG A 3 -30.72 7.81 4.89
C ARG A 3 -29.49 8.32 5.64
N PHE A 4 -28.52 8.86 4.93
CA PHE A 4 -27.68 10.00 5.34
C PHE A 4 -27.01 10.51 4.06
N LEU A 5 -27.74 11.36 3.33
CA LEU A 5 -27.48 12.80 3.25
C LEU A 5 -26.45 13.14 2.16
N THR A 6 -26.97 13.06 0.94
CA THR A 6 -26.68 13.94 -0.19
C THR A 6 -26.84 15.40 0.26
N ALA A 7 -25.75 16.08 0.57
CA ALA A 7 -25.75 17.50 0.93
C ALA A 7 -24.53 18.19 0.33
N CYS A 8 -24.57 18.45 -0.99
CA CYS A 8 -23.75 19.48 -1.66
C CYS A 8 -24.17 19.63 -3.14
N PHE A 9 -25.46 19.72 -3.43
CA PHE A 9 -25.96 20.08 -4.78
C PHE A 9 -27.25 20.86 -4.61
N GLY A 10 -27.14 22.17 -4.38
CA GLY A 10 -28.34 22.99 -4.16
C GLY A 10 -28.07 24.39 -3.65
N ALA A 11 -27.20 25.15 -4.32
CA ALA A 11 -27.06 26.58 -4.04
C ALA A 11 -26.52 27.36 -5.25
N LEU A 12 -27.09 27.16 -6.45
CA LEU A 12 -26.78 28.04 -7.60
C LEU A 12 -27.88 27.92 -8.68
N HIS A 13 -29.14 28.15 -8.32
CA HIS A 13 -30.25 28.24 -9.30
C HIS A 13 -31.39 29.18 -8.90
N ALA A 14 -31.08 30.28 -8.21
CA ALA A 14 -32.04 31.36 -8.04
C ALA A 14 -31.27 32.68 -7.90
N LEU A 15 -31.23 33.46 -8.98
CA LEU A 15 -31.19 34.92 -9.04
C LEU A 15 -31.07 35.31 -10.53
N ALA A 16 -32.04 34.86 -11.32
CA ALA A 16 -32.22 35.23 -12.72
C ALA A 16 -33.54 35.98 -12.85
N SER A 17 -33.60 37.24 -12.42
CA SER A 17 -34.68 38.18 -12.79
C SER A 17 -34.54 39.50 -12.05
N ALA A 18 -33.68 40.39 -12.54
CA ALA A 18 -33.80 41.85 -12.47
C ALA A 18 -32.56 42.42 -13.18
N TRP A 19 -32.57 43.68 -13.58
CA TRP A 19 -31.50 44.38 -14.31
C TRP A 19 -31.55 44.24 -15.83
N THR A 20 -32.73 44.44 -16.41
CA THR A 20 -32.81 45.27 -17.62
C THR A 20 -32.56 46.72 -17.23
N CYS A 21 -31.32 47.19 -17.33
CA CYS A 21 -31.05 48.61 -17.47
C CYS A 21 -29.93 48.82 -18.51
N ARG A 22 -30.32 49.43 -19.61
CA ARG A 22 -29.55 49.67 -20.82
C ARG A 22 -28.56 50.82 -20.57
N VAL A 23 -27.26 50.54 -20.58
CA VAL A 23 -26.21 51.52 -20.92
C VAL A 23 -25.16 50.81 -21.77
N GLY A 24 -24.96 51.29 -22.99
CA GLY A 24 -23.99 50.72 -23.93
C GLY A 24 -22.56 50.90 -23.43
N ALA A 25 -21.94 49.80 -23.03
CA ALA A 25 -20.49 49.72 -22.89
C ALA A 25 -19.94 48.95 -24.09
N ARG A 26 -19.12 49.62 -24.91
CA ARG A 26 -18.34 48.97 -25.97
C ARG A 26 -17.50 47.88 -25.34
N LEU A 27 -17.65 46.65 -25.81
CA LEU A 27 -16.74 45.55 -25.53
C LEU A 27 -15.33 45.98 -26.00
N PRO A 28 -14.29 45.87 -25.17
CA PRO A 28 -12.93 46.09 -25.63
C PRO A 28 -12.60 45.01 -26.67
N THR A 29 -12.34 45.42 -27.90
CA THR A 29 -11.88 44.57 -29.01
C THR A 29 -10.45 44.12 -28.71
N GLY A 30 -10.31 43.11 -27.84
CA GLY A 30 -9.04 42.42 -27.62
C GLY A 30 -8.63 41.65 -28.87
N SER A 31 -7.36 41.80 -29.28
CA SER A 31 -6.77 41.15 -30.46
C SER A 31 -6.98 39.63 -30.47
N PRO A 32 -7.06 38.99 -31.65
CA PRO A 32 -7.19 37.52 -31.76
C PRO A 32 -6.04 36.79 -31.03
N ALA A 33 -4.86 37.41 -30.96
CA ALA A 33 -3.73 36.93 -30.17
C ALA A 33 -4.02 36.81 -28.66
N ARG A 34 -4.81 37.73 -28.09
CA ARG A 34 -5.20 37.71 -26.68
C ARG A 34 -6.23 36.62 -26.38
N ARG A 35 -7.10 36.30 -27.34
CA ARG A 35 -8.05 35.19 -27.24
C ARG A 35 -7.35 33.83 -27.34
N LEU A 36 -6.39 33.70 -28.27
CA LEU A 36 -5.52 32.53 -28.39
C LEU A 36 -4.68 32.30 -27.12
N LEU A 37 -4.16 33.37 -26.51
CA LEU A 37 -3.39 33.26 -25.26
C LEU A 37 -4.24 32.74 -24.09
N PHE A 38 -5.49 33.18 -23.97
CA PHE A 38 -6.40 32.70 -22.92
C PHE A 38 -6.79 31.24 -23.12
N SER A 39 -7.00 30.78 -24.36
CA SER A 39 -7.27 29.38 -24.66
C SER A 39 -6.08 28.47 -24.35
N LEU A 40 -4.85 28.93 -24.62
CA LEU A 40 -3.61 28.19 -24.31
C LEU A 40 -3.38 28.06 -22.79
N LEU A 41 -3.75 29.08 -22.01
CA LEU A 41 -3.60 29.09 -20.55
C LEU A 41 -4.58 28.15 -19.83
N VAL A 42 -5.75 27.89 -20.42
CA VAL A 42 -6.76 26.96 -19.85
C VAL A 42 -6.37 25.49 -20.09
N ILE A 43 -5.65 25.17 -21.17
CA ILE A 43 -5.19 23.80 -21.46
C ILE A 43 -4.00 23.39 -20.56
N LEU A 44 -3.21 24.34 -20.06
CA LEU A 44 -2.14 24.09 -19.09
C LEU A 44 -2.63 23.90 -17.65
N ALA A 45 -3.90 24.18 -17.37
CA ALA A 45 -4.48 24.12 -16.03
C ALA A 45 -5.27 22.82 -15.77
N VAL A 46 -5.06 21.76 -16.54
CA VAL A 46 -5.63 20.45 -16.20
C VAL A 46 -4.96 20.00 -14.90
N PRO A 47 -5.69 19.91 -13.77
CA PRO A 47 -5.10 19.36 -12.56
C PRO A 47 -4.67 17.92 -12.89
N THR A 48 -3.42 17.58 -12.65
CA THR A 48 -2.98 16.19 -12.60
C THR A 48 -3.66 15.57 -11.39
N TRP A 49 -4.78 14.88 -11.60
CA TRP A 49 -5.43 14.10 -10.55
C TRP A 49 -4.53 12.92 -10.20
N ALA A 50 -3.60 13.11 -9.27
CA ALA A 50 -2.95 12.01 -8.59
C ALA A 50 -4.00 11.35 -7.70
N SER A 51 -4.42 10.14 -8.03
CA SER A 51 -5.29 9.35 -7.15
C SER A 51 -4.56 9.11 -5.84
N GLN A 52 -5.21 9.39 -4.71
CA GLN A 52 -4.68 8.99 -3.41
C GLN A 52 -4.53 7.46 -3.36
N PRO A 53 -3.46 6.92 -2.75
CA PRO A 53 -3.30 5.49 -2.57
C PRO A 53 -4.51 4.89 -1.85
N ARG A 54 -4.97 3.74 -2.30
CA ARG A 54 -6.01 2.99 -1.62
C ARG A 54 -5.41 2.35 -0.38
N GLU A 55 -5.84 2.81 0.79
CA GLU A 55 -5.49 2.19 2.06
C GLU A 55 -6.17 0.83 2.17
N LEU A 56 -5.37 -0.19 2.49
CA LEU A 56 -5.81 -1.57 2.69
C LEU A 56 -5.35 -2.08 4.04
N ASP A 57 -6.13 -3.02 4.57
CA ASP A 57 -5.74 -3.89 5.67
C ASP A 57 -5.51 -5.31 5.14
N TRP A 58 -4.75 -6.11 5.89
CA TRP A 58 -4.38 -7.48 5.51
C TRP A 58 -5.55 -8.40 5.13
N PRO A 59 -6.72 -8.40 5.80
CA PRO A 59 -7.85 -9.23 5.36
C PRO A 59 -8.35 -8.92 3.94
N ALA A 60 -8.14 -7.69 3.45
CA ALA A 60 -8.54 -7.30 2.10
C ALA A 60 -7.69 -7.96 0.99
N LEU A 61 -6.57 -8.60 1.35
CA LEU A 61 -5.71 -9.36 0.44
C LEU A 61 -6.15 -10.83 0.32
N ILE A 62 -7.19 -11.25 1.05
CA ILE A 62 -7.76 -12.59 0.99
C ILE A 62 -9.02 -12.53 0.10
N PRO A 63 -9.12 -13.32 -0.98
CA PRO A 63 -10.31 -13.34 -1.83
C PRO A 63 -11.55 -13.79 -1.07
N GLU A 64 -12.71 -13.24 -1.47
CA GLU A 64 -14.00 -13.69 -0.92
C GLU A 64 -14.18 -15.20 -1.12
N GLY A 65 -14.55 -15.90 -0.05
CA GLY A 65 -14.74 -17.36 -0.06
C GLY A 65 -13.45 -18.18 -0.02
N ALA A 66 -12.27 -17.57 -0.01
CA ALA A 66 -11.02 -18.30 0.19
C ALA A 66 -10.88 -18.78 1.65
N PRO A 67 -10.18 -19.91 1.90
CA PRO A 67 -9.88 -20.35 3.26
C PRO A 67 -9.01 -19.31 4.00
N VAL A 68 -9.47 -18.86 5.16
CA VAL A 68 -8.66 -18.03 6.06
C VAL A 68 -7.78 -18.96 6.89
N VAL A 69 -6.48 -18.96 6.61
CA VAL A 69 -5.48 -19.71 7.38
C VAL A 69 -5.04 -18.83 8.55
N ALA A 70 -5.30 -19.29 9.77
CA ALA A 70 -4.91 -18.56 10.97
C ALA A 70 -3.38 -18.52 11.11
N PRO A 71 -2.79 -17.39 11.57
CA PRO A 71 -1.36 -17.31 11.79
C PRO A 71 -0.93 -18.24 12.92
N GLN A 72 0.08 -19.07 12.65
CA GLN A 72 0.74 -19.87 13.68
C GLN A 72 1.71 -18.97 14.42
N LEU A 73 1.37 -18.56 15.65
CA LEU A 73 2.20 -17.68 16.47
C LEU A 73 3.09 -18.44 17.47
N ALA A 74 3.10 -19.78 17.39
CA ALA A 74 3.98 -20.61 18.20
C ALA A 74 5.45 -20.34 17.80
N PRO A 75 6.34 -20.02 18.75
CA PRO A 75 7.76 -19.81 18.47
C PRO A 75 8.39 -21.05 17.83
N LEU A 76 9.34 -20.80 16.93
CA LEU A 76 10.09 -21.88 16.27
C LEU A 76 11.06 -22.60 17.20
N HIS A 77 11.50 -21.93 18.26
CA HIS A 77 12.40 -22.48 19.25
C HIS A 77 11.69 -22.60 20.60
N ASP A 78 11.56 -23.82 21.11
CA ASP A 78 11.06 -24.08 22.45
C ASP A 78 12.23 -24.08 23.45
N MET A 79 12.39 -22.98 24.17
CA MET A 79 13.44 -22.82 25.20
C MET A 79 13.24 -23.75 26.41
N SER A 80 12.08 -24.41 26.55
CA SER A 80 11.85 -25.40 27.60
C SER A 80 12.51 -26.76 27.31
N GLN A 81 12.95 -26.98 26.06
CA GLN A 81 13.62 -28.20 25.60
C GLN A 81 15.09 -27.94 25.22
N LEU A 82 15.76 -27.03 25.94
CA LEU A 82 17.13 -26.62 25.66
C LEU A 82 18.14 -27.81 25.66
N SER A 83 17.84 -28.91 26.38
CA SER A 83 18.65 -30.14 26.32
C SER A 83 18.59 -30.84 24.96
N ASP A 84 17.45 -30.78 24.28
CA ASP A 84 17.21 -31.43 23.00
C ASP A 84 17.66 -30.52 21.84
N ALA A 85 17.54 -29.19 22.02
CA ALA A 85 18.01 -28.18 21.07
C ALA A 85 19.53 -28.21 20.84
N LEU A 86 20.33 -28.53 21.85
CA LEU A 86 21.78 -28.72 21.71
C LEU A 86 22.16 -30.01 20.94
N SER A 87 21.21 -30.94 20.78
CA SER A 87 21.37 -32.15 19.96
C SER A 87 20.84 -31.97 18.53
N ALA A 88 20.10 -30.88 18.28
CA ALA A 88 19.45 -30.59 17.01
C ALA A 88 20.13 -29.41 16.31
N GLU A 89 21.29 -29.65 15.71
CA GLU A 89 21.94 -28.75 14.72
C GLU A 89 21.12 -28.57 13.42
N SER A 90 19.84 -28.93 13.42
CA SER A 90 18.97 -28.87 12.24
C SER A 90 17.50 -28.92 12.64
N ALA A 91 17.04 -27.94 13.42
CA ALA A 91 15.61 -27.65 13.43
C ALA A 91 15.21 -27.26 11.99
N PRO A 92 14.25 -27.96 11.35
CA PRO A 92 13.85 -27.64 10.00
C PRO A 92 13.32 -26.21 9.95
N ALA A 93 13.70 -25.47 8.91
CA ALA A 93 13.16 -24.14 8.65
C ALA A 93 11.64 -24.17 8.74
N ALA A 94 11.06 -23.14 9.35
CA ALA A 94 9.63 -23.04 9.57
C ALA A 94 8.86 -23.20 8.27
N ARG A 95 8.01 -24.24 8.18
CA ARG A 95 7.23 -24.47 6.97
C ARG A 95 6.09 -23.46 6.89
N GLN A 96 6.04 -22.74 5.77
CA GLN A 96 4.88 -21.95 5.39
C GLN A 96 3.70 -22.89 5.10
N GLN A 97 2.59 -22.74 5.82
CA GLN A 97 1.44 -23.65 5.70
C GLN A 97 0.69 -23.51 4.37
N ALA A 98 0.62 -22.29 3.83
CA ALA A 98 -0.09 -21.97 2.60
C ALA A 98 0.79 -21.14 1.65
N PRO A 99 1.80 -21.76 1.01
CA PRO A 99 2.73 -21.08 0.10
C PRO A 99 2.08 -20.66 -1.23
N ALA A 100 0.96 -21.25 -1.61
CA ALA A 100 0.21 -20.95 -2.83
C ALA A 100 -1.25 -20.55 -2.51
N ALA A 101 -1.42 -19.60 -1.59
CA ALA A 101 -2.74 -19.12 -1.21
C ALA A 101 -3.39 -18.27 -2.34
N PRO A 102 -4.73 -18.32 -2.52
CA PRO A 102 -5.42 -17.51 -3.52
C PRO A 102 -5.23 -16.00 -3.31
N VAL A 103 -5.11 -15.25 -4.39
CA VAL A 103 -4.85 -13.79 -4.41
C VAL A 103 -6.01 -13.00 -5.00
N VAL A 104 -6.11 -11.72 -4.64
CA VAL A 104 -7.13 -10.80 -5.15
C VAL A 104 -6.62 -10.13 -6.44
N ASN A 105 -6.91 -10.74 -7.59
CA ASN A 105 -6.40 -10.28 -8.89
C ASN A 105 -6.74 -8.82 -9.23
N SER A 106 -7.83 -8.27 -8.71
CA SER A 106 -8.20 -6.87 -8.95
C SER A 106 -7.28 -5.84 -8.28
N LEU A 107 -6.37 -6.28 -7.39
CA LEU A 107 -5.36 -5.40 -6.78
C LEU A 107 -4.18 -5.11 -7.71
N ASP A 108 -4.03 -5.84 -8.81
CA ASP A 108 -2.92 -5.64 -9.75
C ASP A 108 -2.95 -4.25 -10.37
N GLY A 109 -1.80 -3.58 -10.37
CA GLY A 109 -1.62 -2.21 -10.85
C GLY A 109 -2.27 -1.12 -10.01
N GLN A 110 -2.85 -1.45 -8.84
CA GLN A 110 -3.45 -0.43 -7.97
C GLN A 110 -2.37 0.28 -7.14
N GLN A 111 -2.53 1.59 -6.97
CA GLN A 111 -1.79 2.34 -5.97
C GLN A 111 -2.31 1.97 -4.58
N ILE A 112 -1.51 1.27 -3.78
CA ILE A 112 -1.90 0.76 -2.45
C ILE A 112 -1.08 1.44 -1.37
N LYS A 113 -1.71 1.62 -0.20
CA LYS A 113 -1.07 1.91 1.08
C LYS A 113 -1.37 0.75 2.04
N LEU A 114 -0.35 0.08 2.56
CA LEU A 114 -0.50 -1.10 3.42
C LEU A 114 0.40 -0.98 4.67
N PRO A 115 -0.10 -1.25 5.88
CA PRO A 115 0.72 -1.26 7.08
C PRO A 115 1.34 -2.65 7.30
N GLY A 116 2.53 -2.72 7.88
CA GLY A 116 3.09 -4.02 8.26
C GLY A 116 4.47 -3.93 8.91
N TYR A 117 5.01 -5.10 9.24
CA TYR A 117 6.38 -5.27 9.73
C TYR A 117 7.28 -5.70 8.58
N ILE A 118 8.55 -5.31 8.66
CA ILE A 118 9.54 -5.56 7.62
C ILE A 118 10.43 -6.74 8.04
N VAL A 119 10.54 -7.73 7.15
CA VAL A 119 11.51 -8.83 7.25
C VAL A 119 12.55 -8.63 6.14
N PRO A 120 13.79 -8.24 6.48
CA PRO A 120 14.80 -7.90 5.47
C PRO A 120 15.22 -9.14 4.68
N LEU A 121 15.37 -8.99 3.36
CA LEU A 121 15.94 -10.00 2.46
C LEU A 121 17.34 -9.59 2.00
N GLU A 122 17.48 -8.35 1.53
CA GLU A 122 18.75 -7.76 1.14
C GLU A 122 19.03 -6.50 1.95
N VAL A 123 20.30 -6.31 2.33
CA VAL A 123 20.81 -5.13 3.04
C VAL A 123 21.99 -4.55 2.28
N ASN A 124 21.94 -3.26 1.97
CA ASN A 124 23.00 -2.57 1.26
C ASN A 124 24.17 -2.18 2.18
N GLU A 125 25.25 -1.65 1.59
CA GLU A 125 26.47 -1.23 2.31
C GLU A 125 26.23 -0.13 3.36
N GLN A 126 25.11 0.58 3.27
CA GLN A 126 24.72 1.64 4.21
C GLN A 126 23.89 1.11 5.39
N GLY A 127 23.72 -0.21 5.50
CA GLY A 127 22.92 -0.83 6.56
C GLY A 127 21.42 -0.63 6.37
N ARG A 128 20.97 -0.44 5.13
CA ARG A 128 19.54 -0.28 4.80
C ARG A 128 19.03 -1.49 4.05
N THR A 129 17.88 -2.02 4.45
CA THR A 129 17.21 -3.07 3.68
C THR A 129 16.48 -2.47 2.48
N THR A 130 16.84 -2.91 1.28
CA THR A 130 16.32 -2.44 -0.01
C THR A 130 15.39 -3.45 -0.67
N GLU A 131 15.44 -4.70 -0.24
CA GLU A 131 14.53 -5.78 -0.62
C GLU A 131 14.07 -6.47 0.67
N PHE A 132 12.76 -6.62 0.84
CA PHE A 132 12.19 -7.15 2.08
C PHE A 132 10.77 -7.70 1.90
N LEU A 133 10.33 -8.55 2.84
CA LEU A 133 8.93 -8.97 2.94
C LEU A 133 8.20 -8.05 3.92
N LEU A 134 7.05 -7.52 3.50
CA LEU A 134 6.09 -6.88 4.38
C LEU A 134 5.10 -7.94 4.88
N VAL A 135 4.90 -7.99 6.20
CA VAL A 135 4.09 -9.01 6.88
C VAL A 135 3.15 -8.41 7.95
N PRO A 136 2.03 -9.08 8.29
CA PRO A 136 1.01 -8.55 9.20
C PRO A 136 1.41 -8.48 10.68
N TYR A 137 2.44 -9.20 11.11
CA TYR A 137 2.80 -9.31 12.52
C TYR A 137 4.31 -9.39 12.73
N TYR A 138 4.73 -8.91 13.90
CA TYR A 138 6.13 -8.90 14.30
C TYR A 138 6.69 -10.32 14.44
N GLY A 139 7.95 -10.50 14.03
CA GLY A 139 8.67 -11.76 14.18
C GLY A 139 8.29 -12.85 13.17
N ALA A 140 7.40 -12.59 12.21
CA ALA A 140 7.08 -13.53 11.16
C ALA A 140 8.34 -13.99 10.39
N CYS A 141 8.30 -15.23 9.89
CA CYS A 141 9.38 -15.90 9.16
C CYS A 141 10.64 -16.23 9.97
N ILE A 142 10.97 -15.46 11.01
CA ILE A 142 12.21 -15.61 11.79
C ILE A 142 11.96 -16.22 13.17
N HIS A 143 10.96 -15.71 13.90
CA HIS A 143 10.66 -16.17 15.26
C HIS A 143 9.46 -17.12 15.30
N VAL A 144 8.52 -16.92 14.37
CA VAL A 144 7.33 -17.74 14.17
C VAL A 144 7.22 -18.08 12.67
N PRO A 145 6.46 -19.12 12.29
CA PRO A 145 6.31 -19.50 10.90
C PRO A 145 5.84 -18.37 9.96
N PRO A 146 6.21 -18.43 8.66
CA PRO A 146 5.74 -17.48 7.66
C PRO A 146 4.21 -17.47 7.54
N PRO A 147 3.60 -16.29 7.28
CA PRO A 147 2.18 -16.17 6.94
C PRO A 147 1.83 -16.91 5.64
N PRO A 148 0.54 -17.13 5.33
CA PRO A 148 0.10 -17.51 3.98
C PRO A 148 0.64 -16.56 2.91
N SER A 149 0.89 -17.03 1.69
CA SER A 149 1.51 -16.18 0.66
C SER A 149 0.65 -14.98 0.25
N ASN A 150 -0.68 -15.06 0.36
CA ASN A 150 -1.59 -13.93 0.19
C ASN A 150 -1.62 -12.96 1.39
N GLN A 151 -0.76 -13.16 2.37
CA GLN A 151 -0.52 -12.30 3.54
C GLN A 151 0.96 -11.89 3.62
N ILE A 152 1.66 -11.89 2.48
CA ILE A 152 3.03 -11.43 2.35
C ILE A 152 3.14 -10.60 1.06
N VAL A 153 3.77 -9.42 1.15
CA VAL A 153 4.12 -8.61 -0.01
C VAL A 153 5.64 -8.54 -0.11
N HIS A 154 6.20 -8.92 -1.26
CA HIS A 154 7.61 -8.75 -1.54
C HIS A 154 7.87 -7.33 -2.06
N ILE A 155 8.73 -6.58 -1.39
CA ILE A 155 8.92 -5.16 -1.64
C ILE A 155 10.36 -4.86 -2.01
N VAL A 156 10.52 -4.08 -3.08
CA VAL A 156 11.79 -3.46 -3.47
C VAL A 156 11.68 -1.95 -3.28
N SER A 157 12.73 -1.33 -2.74
CA SER A 157 12.79 0.11 -2.48
C SER A 157 14.18 0.68 -2.72
N GLU A 158 14.26 1.75 -3.52
CA GLU A 158 15.51 2.51 -3.70
C GLU A 158 15.95 3.23 -2.42
N MET A 159 14.99 3.70 -1.61
CA MET A 159 15.28 4.40 -0.36
C MET A 159 15.72 3.44 0.75
N GLY A 160 15.12 2.24 0.78
CA GLY A 160 15.27 1.25 1.83
C GLY A 160 14.90 1.73 3.24
N VAL A 161 15.09 0.87 4.24
CA VAL A 161 14.85 1.17 5.66
C VAL A 161 16.06 0.74 6.49
N ARG A 162 16.46 1.52 7.50
CA ARG A 162 17.59 1.13 8.37
C ARG A 162 17.24 -0.15 9.13
N VAL A 163 18.17 -1.10 9.14
CA VAL A 163 17.95 -2.41 9.80
C VAL A 163 17.69 -2.23 11.30
N GLU A 164 18.33 -1.26 11.93
CA GLU A 164 18.13 -0.94 13.35
C GLU A 164 16.73 -0.44 13.70
N ASP A 165 15.95 0.02 12.71
CA ASP A 165 14.62 0.61 12.92
C ASP A 165 13.46 -0.37 12.64
N LEU A 166 13.75 -1.62 12.25
CA LEU A 166 12.75 -2.63 11.84
C LEU A 166 11.92 -3.24 12.99
N TYR A 167 12.10 -2.78 14.23
CA TYR A 167 11.34 -3.24 15.40
C TYR A 167 9.91 -2.68 15.46
N GLN A 168 9.61 -1.66 14.64
CA GLN A 168 8.30 -0.99 14.58
C GLN A 168 7.59 -1.28 13.25
N PRO A 169 6.26 -1.11 13.17
CA PRO A 169 5.54 -1.21 11.92
C PRO A 169 5.72 0.03 11.03
N TYR A 170 5.51 -0.16 9.74
CA TYR A 170 5.62 0.87 8.70
C TYR A 170 4.36 0.90 7.85
N TRP A 171 4.03 2.09 7.37
CA TRP A 171 3.19 2.28 6.20
C TRP A 171 4.05 2.25 4.96
N ILE A 172 3.61 1.48 3.96
CA ILE A 172 4.26 1.40 2.66
C ILE A 172 3.24 1.75 1.58
N GLU A 173 3.61 2.71 0.74
CA GLU A 173 2.83 3.13 -0.42
C GLU A 173 3.59 2.75 -1.70
N GLY A 174 2.88 2.18 -2.66
CA GLY A 174 3.45 1.78 -3.94
C GLY A 174 2.43 1.14 -4.87
N THR A 175 2.87 0.83 -6.08
CA THR A 175 2.06 0.08 -7.04
C THR A 175 2.10 -1.41 -6.70
N MET A 176 0.93 -1.99 -6.43
CA MET A 176 0.78 -3.41 -6.12
C MET A 176 0.77 -4.25 -7.41
N HIS A 177 1.50 -5.35 -7.40
CA HIS A 177 1.50 -6.35 -8.46
C HIS A 177 1.05 -7.70 -7.91
N VAL A 178 0.08 -8.31 -8.57
CA VAL A 178 -0.39 -9.67 -8.25
C VAL A 178 0.51 -10.66 -8.98
N LYS A 179 1.74 -10.78 -8.48
CA LYS A 179 2.79 -11.60 -9.07
C LYS A 179 3.47 -12.41 -7.96
N PRO A 180 3.44 -13.74 -8.04
CA PRO A 180 4.10 -14.57 -7.03
C PRO A 180 5.62 -14.37 -7.07
N SER A 181 6.26 -14.46 -5.91
CA SER A 181 7.71 -14.48 -5.75
C SER A 181 8.12 -15.41 -4.63
N SER A 182 9.28 -16.03 -4.81
CA SER A 182 9.89 -16.94 -3.84
C SER A 182 11.12 -16.30 -3.22
N SER A 183 11.39 -16.61 -1.96
CA SER A 183 12.58 -16.24 -1.21
C SER A 183 13.01 -17.41 -0.33
N GLU A 184 14.20 -17.36 0.26
CA GLU A 184 14.64 -18.39 1.22
C GLU A 184 13.74 -18.47 2.46
N LEU A 185 13.01 -17.39 2.77
CA LEU A 185 12.17 -17.30 3.97
C LEU A 185 10.71 -17.70 3.72
N ALA A 186 10.14 -17.33 2.57
CA ALA A 186 8.71 -17.54 2.27
C ALA A 186 8.36 -17.34 0.78
N GLU A 187 7.21 -17.88 0.39
CA GLU A 187 6.49 -17.51 -0.82
C GLU A 187 5.58 -16.30 -0.56
N ALA A 188 5.59 -15.32 -1.46
CA ALA A 188 4.69 -14.16 -1.45
C ALA A 188 3.79 -14.18 -2.69
N GLY A 189 2.52 -13.80 -2.50
CA GLY A 189 1.52 -13.70 -3.57
C GLY A 189 1.50 -12.34 -4.27
N TYR A 190 2.15 -11.35 -3.68
CA TYR A 190 2.15 -9.97 -4.14
C TYR A 190 3.56 -9.38 -4.17
N GLN A 191 3.78 -8.44 -5.08
CA GLN A 191 4.99 -7.63 -5.19
C GLN A 191 4.63 -6.13 -5.14
N MET A 192 5.54 -5.29 -4.66
CA MET A 192 5.37 -3.84 -4.66
C MET A 192 6.70 -3.13 -4.84
N GLU A 193 6.73 -2.12 -5.71
CA GLU A 193 7.80 -1.12 -5.74
C GLU A 193 7.40 0.01 -4.79
N ALA A 194 8.17 0.19 -3.71
CA ALA A 194 7.82 1.17 -2.68
C ALA A 194 8.21 2.59 -3.09
N GLU A 195 7.20 3.45 -3.19
CA GLU A 195 7.35 4.88 -3.48
C GLU A 195 7.48 5.71 -2.21
N LYS A 196 6.77 5.31 -1.13
CA LYS A 196 6.90 5.92 0.19
C LYS A 196 6.95 4.87 1.28
N ILE A 197 7.81 5.10 2.26
CA ILE A 197 7.94 4.29 3.46
C ILE A 197 8.05 5.24 4.65
N TYR A 198 7.16 5.08 5.63
CA TYR A 198 7.18 5.90 6.85
C TYR A 198 6.69 5.07 8.03
N ALA A 199 7.21 5.39 9.22
CA ALA A 199 6.86 4.68 10.44
C ALA A 199 5.34 4.80 10.71
N TYR A 200 4.76 3.72 11.21
CA TYR A 200 3.37 3.72 11.65
C TYR A 200 3.25 4.48 12.97
N GLU A 201 2.50 5.58 12.98
CA GLU A 201 2.21 6.35 14.19
C GLU A 201 0.91 5.86 14.84
N LEU A 202 0.98 5.43 16.10
CA LEU A 202 -0.20 5.22 16.94
C LEU A 202 -0.78 6.59 17.30
N ARG A 203 -1.97 6.89 16.79
CA ARG A 203 -2.74 8.09 17.18
C ARG A 203 -3.68 7.79 18.35
#